data_AF-A0AAD7FP27-F1
#
_entry.id   AF-A0AAD7FP27-F1
#
_cell.length_a   1.000
_cell.length_b   1.000
_cell.length_c   1.000
_cell.angle_alpha   90.00
_cell.angle_beta   90.00
_cell.angle_gamma   90.00
#
_symmetry.space_group_name_H-M   'P 1'
#
loop_
_entity.id
_entity.type
_entity.pdbx_description
1 polymer ?
#
loop_
_entity_poly.entity_id
_entity_poly.type
_entity_poly.pdbx_seq_one_letter_code
_entity_poly.pdbx_strand_id
1 'polypeptide(L)'
;MVSPPPPPSAAGAHHRTRLTIPIVDSKRRIIALLGGEPRDKERWKLVVDGAAKEMEQREERIRLSAREYQHRRAQEEYAALTCGPSFGTGQTEPGDLHTNVANTAVTDELMHHKFFLDIVGFTMLLMSIYAPRLFARYQKCKDDLLAWKQLRWNFDCSVLAACTWNFGRAVTRPHRDFGNLAPGWCPVTALGDYNPDLGGHIILWELRLIIRFPPGSTIFIPSAIITHSNTPIQPHEKRHSFTQFTSGALFRWVANGNRTDDDFLATASPEEKAQRDQAAGTRWEDGLGFFSTLDELELLYKTQ
;
A
#
# COMPACT_ATOMS: atom_id res chain seq x y z
N MET A 1 -46.47 -15.71 -23.25
CA MET A 1 -45.61 -14.93 -22.34
C MET A 1 -44.79 -15.92 -21.54
N VAL A 2 -43.53 -16.12 -21.93
CA VAL A 2 -42.61 -17.06 -21.28
C VAL A 2 -41.84 -16.25 -20.24
N SER A 3 -41.95 -16.64 -18.96
CA SER A 3 -41.23 -16.01 -17.87
C SER A 3 -39.71 -16.14 -18.10
N PRO A 4 -38.91 -15.11 -17.80
CA PRO A 4 -37.46 -15.20 -17.91
C PRO A 4 -36.93 -16.22 -16.88
N PRO A 5 -35.81 -16.90 -17.19
CA PRO A 5 -35.19 -17.82 -16.24
C PRO A 5 -34.73 -17.06 -14.99
N PRO A 6 -34.74 -17.72 -13.81
CA PRO A 6 -34.27 -17.10 -12.59
C PRO A 6 -32.78 -16.76 -12.72
N PRO A 7 -32.30 -15.67 -12.07
CA PRO A 7 -30.89 -15.35 -12.05
C PRO A 7 -30.09 -16.50 -11.41
N PRO A 8 -28.85 -16.74 -11.85
CA PRO A 8 -28.01 -17.79 -11.30
C PRO A 8 -27.82 -17.55 -9.79
N SER A 9 -28.05 -18.61 -9.01
CA SER A 9 -27.90 -18.60 -7.55
C SER A 9 -26.50 -18.13 -7.15
N ALA A 10 -26.43 -17.15 -6.27
CA ALA A 10 -25.19 -16.67 -5.62
C ALA A 10 -24.62 -17.67 -4.59
N ALA A 11 -24.71 -18.96 -4.87
CA ALA A 11 -24.11 -20.03 -4.08
C ALA A 11 -22.91 -20.58 -4.85
N GLY A 12 -21.71 -20.11 -4.52
CA GLY A 12 -20.47 -20.75 -4.99
C GLY A 12 -19.27 -19.85 -5.28
N ALA A 13 -19.39 -18.53 -5.27
CA ALA A 13 -18.23 -17.63 -5.38
C ALA A 13 -17.60 -17.37 -4.00
N HIS A 14 -17.18 -18.43 -3.30
CA HIS A 14 -16.18 -18.27 -2.26
C HIS A 14 -14.88 -17.83 -2.96
N HIS A 15 -14.65 -16.53 -3.06
CA HIS A 15 -13.37 -16.02 -3.53
C HIS A 15 -12.28 -16.71 -2.73
N ARG A 16 -11.43 -17.49 -3.42
CA ARG A 16 -10.26 -18.13 -2.83
C ARG A 16 -9.23 -17.04 -2.58
N THR A 17 -9.39 -16.29 -1.50
CA THR A 17 -8.63 -15.08 -1.11
C THR A 17 -7.14 -15.34 -0.83
N ARG A 18 -6.69 -16.59 -0.98
CA ARG A 18 -5.32 -17.05 -0.78
C ARG A 18 -4.54 -17.22 -2.09
N LEU A 19 -5.19 -17.07 -3.24
CA LEU A 19 -4.55 -17.07 -4.55
C LEU A 19 -4.17 -15.65 -4.96
N THR A 20 -3.09 -15.53 -5.73
CA THR A 20 -2.77 -14.28 -6.40
C THR A 20 -3.76 -14.06 -7.56
N ILE A 21 -4.59 -13.02 -7.49
CA ILE A 21 -5.65 -12.73 -8.46
C ILE A 21 -5.52 -11.26 -8.90
N PRO A 22 -5.12 -11.01 -10.16
CA PRO A 22 -5.14 -9.67 -10.74
C PRO A 22 -6.58 -9.14 -10.85
N ILE A 23 -6.78 -7.89 -10.44
CA ILE A 23 -8.01 -7.14 -10.71
C ILE A 23 -7.72 -6.26 -11.93
N VAL A 24 -8.48 -6.48 -13.00
CA VAL A 24 -8.23 -5.84 -14.29
C VAL A 24 -9.35 -4.93 -14.74
N ASP A 25 -9.00 -3.92 -15.52
CA ASP A 25 -9.97 -3.09 -16.22
C ASP A 25 -10.38 -3.67 -17.59
N SER A 26 -11.21 -2.93 -18.34
CA SER A 26 -11.70 -3.35 -19.67
C SER A 26 -10.60 -3.48 -20.74
N LYS A 27 -9.39 -2.95 -20.49
CA LYS A 27 -8.22 -3.10 -21.35
C LYS A 27 -7.24 -4.16 -20.82
N ARG A 28 -7.68 -5.00 -19.87
CA ARG A 28 -6.87 -6.03 -19.21
C ARG A 28 -5.65 -5.47 -18.47
N ARG A 29 -5.64 -4.18 -18.12
CA ARG A 29 -4.61 -3.58 -17.26
C ARG A 29 -4.85 -4.00 -15.83
N ILE A 30 -3.81 -4.45 -15.15
CA ILE A 30 -3.86 -4.85 -13.74
C ILE A 30 -3.87 -3.57 -12.90
N ILE A 31 -5.05 -3.18 -12.42
CA ILE A 31 -5.25 -1.94 -11.66
C ILE A 31 -5.09 -2.14 -10.16
N ALA A 32 -5.29 -3.37 -9.67
CA ALA A 32 -5.04 -3.80 -8.30
C ALA A 32 -4.70 -5.30 -8.30
N LEU A 33 -4.11 -5.80 -7.22
CA LEU A 33 -3.71 -7.20 -7.10
C LEU A 33 -4.13 -7.77 -5.76
N LEU A 34 -4.96 -8.81 -5.76
CA LEU A 34 -5.09 -9.68 -4.59
C LEU A 34 -3.82 -10.53 -4.55
N GLY A 35 -2.88 -10.22 -3.67
CA GLY A 35 -1.60 -10.93 -3.55
C GLY A 35 -1.73 -12.32 -2.94
N GLY A 36 -2.73 -12.51 -2.07
CA GLY A 36 -2.97 -13.78 -1.37
C GLY A 36 -1.87 -14.08 -0.35
N GLU A 37 -1.45 -15.34 -0.28
CA GLU A 37 -0.36 -15.84 0.58
C GLU A 37 0.67 -16.63 -0.25
N PRO A 38 1.93 -16.77 0.21
CA PRO A 38 2.91 -17.67 -0.39
C PRO A 38 2.45 -19.13 -0.45
N ARG A 39 3.10 -19.94 -1.31
CA ARG A 39 2.79 -21.37 -1.46
C ARG A 39 3.02 -22.19 -0.18
N ASP A 40 4.07 -21.86 0.57
CA ASP A 40 4.40 -22.50 1.85
C ASP A 40 3.53 -21.91 2.96
N LYS A 41 2.34 -22.49 3.13
CA LYS A 41 1.31 -21.99 4.04
C LYS A 41 1.65 -22.17 5.52
N GLU A 42 2.37 -23.24 5.86
CA GLU A 42 2.74 -23.53 7.25
C GLU A 42 3.76 -22.51 7.73
N ARG A 43 4.81 -22.29 6.93
CA ARG A 43 5.78 -21.23 7.23
C ARG A 43 5.14 -19.85 7.22
N TRP A 44 4.26 -19.57 6.25
CA TRP A 44 3.59 -18.27 6.20
C TRP A 44 2.70 -18.02 7.42
N LYS A 45 2.00 -19.04 7.91
CA LYS A 45 1.22 -18.94 9.14
C LYS A 45 2.11 -18.53 10.33
N LEU A 46 3.29 -19.14 10.48
CA LEU A 46 4.25 -18.76 11.53
C LEU A 46 4.70 -17.30 11.40
N VAL A 47 4.92 -16.82 10.17
CA VAL A 47 5.28 -15.42 9.90
C VAL A 47 4.16 -14.46 10.30
N VAL A 48 2.93 -14.76 9.91
CA VAL A 48 1.75 -13.91 10.13
C VAL A 48 1.36 -13.87 11.61
N ASP A 49 1.27 -15.04 12.26
CA ASP A 49 0.97 -15.13 13.69
C ASP A 49 2.06 -14.45 14.51
N GLY A 50 3.32 -14.66 14.13
CA GLY A 50 4.48 -14.02 14.73
C GLY A 50 4.43 -12.51 14.60
N ALA A 51 4.19 -11.98 13.39
CA ALA A 51 4.07 -10.54 13.15
C ALA A 51 2.96 -9.91 13.99
N ALA A 52 1.79 -10.56 14.07
CA ALA A 52 0.68 -10.09 14.90
C ALA A 52 1.07 -10.04 16.38
N LYS A 53 1.69 -11.11 16.89
CA LYS A 53 2.17 -11.18 18.28
C LYS A 53 3.20 -10.10 18.60
N GLU A 54 4.16 -9.86 17.70
CA GLU A 54 5.17 -8.81 17.87
C GLU A 54 4.54 -7.41 17.87
N MET A 55 3.44 -7.20 17.15
CA MET A 55 2.68 -5.94 17.23
C MET A 55 1.97 -5.81 18.59
N GLU A 56 1.25 -6.84 19.02
CA GLU A 56 0.51 -6.84 20.28
C GLU A 56 1.41 -6.62 21.50
N GLN A 57 2.57 -7.28 21.55
CA GLN A 57 3.55 -7.12 22.63
C GLN A 57 4.11 -5.70 22.76
N ARG A 58 4.05 -4.90 21.68
CA ARG A 58 4.58 -3.54 21.65
C ARG A 58 3.51 -2.47 21.78
N GLU A 59 2.24 -2.85 21.67
CA GLU A 59 1.10 -1.94 21.75
C GLU A 59 1.08 -1.16 23.07
N GLU A 60 1.41 -1.82 24.19
CA GLU A 60 1.50 -1.18 25.51
C GLU A 60 2.60 -0.10 25.62
N ARG A 61 3.59 -0.12 24.73
CA ARG A 61 4.69 0.88 24.67
C ARG A 61 4.35 2.06 23.77
N ILE A 62 3.26 2.00 23.02
CA ILE A 62 2.81 3.08 22.14
C ILE A 62 2.37 4.28 22.98
N ARG A 63 2.79 5.47 22.57
CA ARG A 63 2.43 6.75 23.19
C ARG A 63 1.80 7.64 22.14
N LEU A 64 0.47 7.76 22.21
CA LEU A 64 -0.34 8.57 21.33
C LEU A 64 -1.39 9.31 22.17
N SER A 65 -1.75 10.52 21.77
CA SER A 65 -2.91 11.24 22.29
C SER A 65 -4.22 10.60 21.82
N ALA A 66 -5.34 10.88 22.49
CA ALA A 66 -6.66 10.39 22.09
C ALA A 66 -7.02 10.77 20.63
N ARG A 67 -6.60 11.96 20.18
CA ARG A 67 -6.81 12.41 18.79
C ARG A 67 -6.01 11.60 17.78
N GLU A 68 -4.85 11.09 18.16
CA GLU A 68 -4.02 10.24 17.30
C GLU A 68 -4.59 8.82 17.19
N TYR A 69 -5.22 8.30 18.25
CA TYR A 69 -6.00 7.06 18.19
C TYR A 69 -7.27 7.19 17.34
N GLN A 70 -7.97 8.32 17.44
CA GLN A 70 -9.16 8.63 16.65
C GLN A 70 -8.82 9.49 15.43
N HIS A 71 -7.83 9.05 14.64
CA HIS A 71 -7.42 9.80 13.44
C HIS A 71 -8.51 9.81 12.36
N ARG A 72 -8.37 10.69 11.35
CA ARG A 72 -9.40 10.98 10.33
C ARG A 72 -9.98 9.76 9.60
N ARG A 73 -9.17 8.71 9.44
CA ARG A 73 -9.54 7.47 8.71
C ARG A 73 -10.15 6.43 9.64
N ALA A 74 -9.95 6.56 10.95
CA ALA A 74 -10.37 5.59 11.95
C ALA A 74 -11.89 5.61 12.09
N GLN A 75 -12.52 4.46 11.90
CA GLN A 75 -13.92 4.27 12.27
C GLN A 75 -14.05 3.92 13.75
N GLU A 76 -13.09 3.14 14.25
CA GLU A 76 -12.90 2.78 15.66
C GLU A 76 -11.52 3.28 16.10
N GLU A 77 -11.28 3.50 17.40
CA GLU A 77 -9.98 3.95 17.90
C GLU A 77 -8.90 2.89 17.71
N TYR A 78 -7.78 3.27 17.09
CA TYR A 78 -6.63 2.38 16.95
C TYR A 78 -5.31 3.14 16.72
N ALA A 79 -4.18 2.54 17.11
CA ALA A 79 -2.88 3.15 16.90
C ALA A 79 -2.38 2.92 15.46
N ALA A 80 -1.86 3.97 14.82
CA ALA A 80 -1.19 3.89 13.52
C ALA A 80 0.22 4.50 13.63
N LEU A 81 1.25 3.65 13.64
CA LEU A 81 2.64 4.09 13.67
C LEU A 81 3.25 4.03 12.28
N THR A 82 3.76 5.16 11.82
CA THR A 82 4.30 5.33 10.46
C THR A 82 5.77 5.74 10.53
N CYS A 83 6.59 5.18 9.64
CA CYS A 83 8.00 5.56 9.50
C CYS A 83 8.43 5.54 8.01
N GLY A 84 9.66 6.01 7.78
CA GLY A 84 10.31 6.07 6.48
C GLY A 84 10.22 7.45 5.80
N PRO A 85 10.89 7.65 4.65
CA PRO A 85 10.92 8.94 4.01
C PRO A 85 9.58 9.33 3.40
N SER A 86 9.23 10.60 3.54
CA SER A 86 8.04 11.19 2.96
C SER A 86 8.30 12.65 2.57
N PHE A 87 7.38 13.20 1.80
CA PHE A 87 7.38 14.62 1.48
C PHE A 87 5.93 15.10 1.34
N GLY A 88 5.62 16.24 1.96
CA GLY A 88 4.31 16.88 1.93
C GLY A 88 4.00 17.63 3.23
N THR A 89 2.75 18.08 3.39
CA THR A 89 2.24 18.61 4.68
C THR A 89 3.03 19.80 5.26
N GLY A 90 3.56 20.66 4.39
CA GLY A 90 4.31 21.87 4.79
C GLY A 90 5.81 21.65 5.00
N GLN A 91 6.34 20.46 4.74
CA GLN A 91 7.78 20.24 4.64
C GLN A 91 8.36 21.05 3.46
N THR A 92 9.57 21.60 3.64
CA THR A 92 10.31 22.32 2.59
C THR A 92 11.16 21.39 1.73
N GLU A 93 11.45 20.18 2.21
CA GLU A 93 12.21 19.15 1.50
C GLU A 93 11.79 17.75 2.00
N PRO A 94 12.11 16.66 1.25
CA PRO A 94 11.93 15.31 1.74
C PRO A 94 12.69 15.02 3.03
N GLY A 95 12.06 14.23 3.90
CA GLY A 95 12.64 13.83 5.17
C GLY A 95 11.95 12.61 5.76
N ASP A 96 12.56 12.06 6.80
CA ASP A 96 12.01 10.93 7.53
C ASP A 96 10.78 11.36 8.32
N LEU A 97 9.73 10.53 8.33
CA LEU A 97 8.56 10.79 9.15
C LEU A 97 8.95 10.74 10.64
N HIS A 98 8.76 11.86 11.33
CA HIS A 98 9.07 11.98 12.74
C HIS A 98 7.89 11.56 13.60
N THR A 99 8.17 10.75 14.62
CA THR A 99 7.28 10.48 15.76
C THR A 99 8.06 10.64 17.06
N ASN A 100 7.40 10.50 18.20
CA ASN A 100 8.07 10.59 19.50
C ASN A 100 9.05 9.43 19.72
N VAL A 101 10.02 9.62 20.62
CA VAL A 101 11.10 8.65 20.87
C VAL A 101 10.59 7.24 21.18
N ALA A 102 9.50 7.13 21.97
CA ALA A 102 8.93 5.83 22.33
C ALA A 102 8.36 5.09 21.10
N ASN A 103 7.60 5.80 20.26
CA ASN A 103 7.03 5.22 19.05
C ASN A 103 8.09 4.92 17.98
N THR A 104 9.15 5.75 17.87
CA THR A 104 10.28 5.48 16.99
C THR A 104 10.99 4.18 17.40
N ALA A 105 11.19 3.94 18.70
CA ALA A 105 11.77 2.69 19.17
C ALA A 105 10.90 1.47 18.79
N VAL A 106 9.57 1.60 18.90
CA VAL A 106 8.64 0.54 18.47
C VAL A 106 8.74 0.27 16.96
N THR A 107 8.71 1.30 16.11
CA THR A 107 8.83 1.09 14.66
C THR A 107 10.19 0.52 14.28
N ASP A 108 11.25 0.93 14.96
CA ASP A 108 12.61 0.46 14.71
C ASP A 108 12.75 -1.03 15.00
N GLU A 109 12.23 -1.50 16.13
CA GLU A 109 12.23 -2.91 16.44
C GLU A 109 11.39 -3.73 15.44
N LEU A 110 10.21 -3.22 15.04
CA LEU A 110 9.34 -3.91 14.08
C LEU A 110 9.99 -3.99 12.68
N MET A 111 10.67 -2.94 12.22
CA MET A 111 11.39 -2.93 10.94
C MET A 111 12.49 -4.00 10.87
N HIS A 112 13.18 -4.27 11.97
CA HIS A 112 14.27 -5.25 12.01
C HIS A 112 13.77 -6.67 12.34
N HIS A 113 12.48 -6.84 12.63
CA HIS A 113 11.95 -8.15 12.98
C HIS A 113 11.80 -9.03 11.73
N LYS A 114 12.27 -10.28 11.81
CA LYS A 114 12.26 -11.24 10.69
C LYS A 114 10.89 -11.39 10.02
N PHE A 115 9.81 -11.37 10.79
CA PHE A 115 8.46 -11.51 10.24
C PHE A 115 8.08 -10.37 9.29
N PHE A 116 8.45 -9.13 9.59
CA PHE A 116 8.18 -8.01 8.68
C PHE A 116 9.13 -8.02 7.48
N LEU A 117 10.38 -8.46 7.64
CA LEU A 117 11.30 -8.69 6.53
C LEU A 117 10.73 -9.73 5.54
N ASP A 118 10.17 -10.84 6.04
CA ASP A 118 9.53 -11.87 5.21
C ASP A 118 8.27 -11.32 4.51
N ILE A 119 7.44 -10.52 5.19
CA ILE A 119 6.27 -9.87 4.59
C ILE A 119 6.66 -8.88 3.49
N VAL A 120 7.65 -8.02 3.76
CA VAL A 120 8.16 -7.06 2.78
C VAL A 120 8.74 -7.80 1.58
N GLY A 121 9.58 -8.83 1.80
CA GLY A 121 10.11 -9.66 0.73
C GLY A 121 9.03 -10.26 -0.17
N PHE A 122 7.95 -10.79 0.41
CA PHE A 122 6.80 -11.29 -0.35
C PHE A 122 6.14 -10.18 -1.18
N THR A 123 5.91 -9.01 -0.58
CA THR A 123 5.26 -7.90 -1.29
C THR A 123 6.12 -7.35 -2.44
N MET A 124 7.44 -7.29 -2.26
CA MET A 124 8.37 -6.82 -3.29
C MET A 124 8.50 -7.82 -4.44
N LEU A 125 8.48 -9.13 -4.14
CA LEU A 125 8.42 -10.18 -5.16
C LEU A 125 7.16 -10.06 -6.02
N LEU A 126 5.99 -9.89 -5.40
CA LEU A 126 4.75 -9.73 -6.17
C LEU A 126 4.76 -8.45 -7.01
N MET A 127 5.24 -7.33 -6.47
CA MET A 127 5.29 -6.07 -7.21
C MET A 127 6.25 -6.14 -8.41
N SER A 128 7.41 -6.79 -8.27
CA SER A 128 8.37 -6.93 -9.36
C SER A 128 7.86 -7.82 -10.50
N ILE A 129 7.01 -8.80 -10.18
CA ILE A 129 6.38 -9.69 -11.17
C ILE A 129 5.19 -9.00 -11.86
N TYR A 130 4.27 -8.44 -11.09
CA TYR A 130 2.98 -7.98 -11.61
C TYR A 130 2.96 -6.52 -12.07
N ALA A 131 3.94 -5.72 -11.67
CA ALA A 131 4.08 -4.34 -12.09
C ALA A 131 5.56 -3.93 -12.26
N PRO A 132 6.35 -4.61 -13.12
CA PRO A 132 7.79 -4.37 -13.26
C PRO A 132 8.14 -2.92 -13.62
N ARG A 133 7.35 -2.27 -14.48
CA ARG A 133 7.55 -0.86 -14.84
C ARG A 133 7.35 0.07 -13.65
N LEU A 134 6.31 -0.21 -12.85
CA LEU A 134 6.05 0.54 -11.63
C LEU A 134 7.17 0.30 -10.62
N PHE A 135 7.56 -0.95 -10.38
CA PHE A 135 8.69 -1.31 -9.51
C PHE A 135 9.97 -0.55 -9.89
N ALA A 136 10.33 -0.53 -11.17
CA ALA A 136 11.49 0.21 -11.67
C ALA A 136 11.37 1.73 -11.43
N ARG A 137 10.16 2.30 -11.57
CA ARG A 137 9.91 3.72 -11.25
C ARG A 137 10.15 4.01 -9.75
N TYR A 138 9.69 3.14 -8.86
CA TYR A 138 9.93 3.29 -7.42
C TYR A 138 11.41 3.15 -7.09
N GLN A 139 12.09 2.14 -7.66
CA GLN A 139 13.53 1.93 -7.46
C GLN A 139 14.33 3.16 -7.92
N LYS A 140 14.07 3.69 -9.12
CA LYS A 140 14.74 4.90 -9.58
C LYS A 140 14.52 6.08 -8.64
N CYS A 141 13.29 6.29 -8.16
CA CYS A 141 13.01 7.36 -7.20
C CYS A 141 13.77 7.17 -5.88
N LYS A 142 13.86 5.93 -5.37
CA LYS A 142 14.67 5.59 -4.19
C LYS A 142 16.13 5.95 -4.41
N ASP A 143 16.72 5.51 -5.52
CA ASP A 143 18.13 5.73 -5.84
C ASP A 143 18.46 7.22 -5.96
N ASP A 144 17.64 7.98 -6.68
CA ASP A 144 17.82 9.43 -6.86
C ASP A 144 17.71 10.18 -5.52
N LEU A 145 16.78 9.79 -4.63
CA LEU A 145 16.63 10.38 -3.31
C LEU A 145 17.82 10.08 -2.40
N LEU A 146 18.29 8.83 -2.37
CA LEU A 146 19.43 8.42 -1.55
C LEU A 146 20.76 9.00 -2.04
N ALA A 147 20.86 9.29 -3.34
CA ALA A 147 21.98 10.04 -3.90
C ALA A 147 21.94 11.54 -3.51
N TRP A 148 20.74 12.11 -3.37
CA TRP A 148 20.55 13.50 -2.99
C TRP A 148 20.80 13.76 -1.49
N LYS A 149 20.26 12.90 -0.61
CA LYS A 149 20.36 13.05 0.84
C LYS A 149 20.35 11.70 1.54
N GLN A 150 21.08 11.61 2.65
CA GLN A 150 20.96 10.46 3.55
C GLN A 150 19.58 10.47 4.20
N LEU A 151 18.74 9.53 3.79
CA LEU A 151 17.41 9.28 4.33
C LEU A 151 17.36 7.88 4.96
N ARG A 152 16.58 7.73 6.02
CA ARG A 152 16.41 6.42 6.67
C ARG A 152 15.37 5.61 5.91
N TRP A 153 15.84 4.83 4.93
CA TRP A 153 14.98 3.89 4.23
C TRP A 153 14.49 2.79 5.19
N ASN A 154 13.22 2.41 5.07
CA ASN A 154 12.54 1.51 6.00
C ASN A 154 13.05 0.05 5.93
N PHE A 155 13.20 -0.50 4.72
CA PHE A 155 13.71 -1.85 4.49
C PHE A 155 14.62 -1.86 3.27
N ASP A 156 15.81 -2.44 3.40
CA ASP A 156 16.79 -2.50 2.30
C ASP A 156 16.21 -3.16 1.04
N CYS A 157 15.43 -4.23 1.23
CA CYS A 157 14.78 -4.97 0.16
C CYS A 157 13.54 -4.29 -0.45
N SER A 158 13.10 -3.15 0.10
CA SER A 158 11.89 -2.45 -0.37
C SER A 158 12.20 -1.25 -1.25
N VAL A 159 11.39 -1.08 -2.29
CA VAL A 159 11.35 0.15 -3.13
C VAL A 159 10.36 1.19 -2.61
N LEU A 160 9.56 0.84 -1.60
CA LEU A 160 8.55 1.72 -1.01
C LEU A 160 9.15 2.50 0.15
N ALA A 161 9.01 3.82 0.14
CA ALA A 161 9.72 4.70 1.06
C ALA A 161 9.20 4.58 2.51
N ALA A 162 7.89 4.45 2.68
CA ALA A 162 7.25 4.51 3.98
C ALA A 162 6.37 3.30 4.24
N CYS A 163 6.09 3.05 5.51
CA CYS A 163 5.17 2.01 5.93
C CYS A 163 4.45 2.40 7.22
N THR A 164 3.27 1.79 7.45
CA THR A 164 2.46 1.98 8.66
C THR A 164 2.07 0.63 9.26
N TRP A 165 2.28 0.48 10.57
CA TRP A 165 1.66 -0.55 11.38
C TRP A 165 0.38 0.01 12.01
N ASN A 166 -0.75 -0.61 11.69
CA ASN A 166 -2.05 -0.30 12.27
C ASN A 166 -2.36 -1.39 13.31
N PHE A 167 -2.50 -1.01 14.57
CA PHE A 167 -2.59 -1.93 15.70
C PHE A 167 -4.05 -2.17 16.12
N GLY A 168 -4.32 -3.33 16.72
CA GLY A 168 -5.59 -3.64 17.36
C GLY A 168 -6.76 -3.76 16.39
N ARG A 169 -7.42 -2.64 16.09
CA ARG A 169 -8.72 -2.59 15.39
C ARG A 169 -8.66 -1.66 14.18
N ALA A 170 -7.89 -2.03 13.15
CA ALA A 170 -7.70 -1.25 11.94
C ALA A 170 -8.95 -1.21 11.02
N VAL A 171 -10.05 -0.68 11.56
CA VAL A 171 -11.35 -0.46 10.91
C VAL A 171 -11.41 0.98 10.44
N THR A 172 -11.67 1.18 9.14
CA THR A 172 -11.50 2.49 8.51
C THR A 172 -12.76 2.97 7.83
N ARG A 173 -13.01 4.27 7.92
CA ARG A 173 -14.01 4.97 7.10
C ARG A 173 -13.53 5.01 5.64
N PRO A 174 -14.43 5.11 4.64
CA PRO A 174 -14.04 5.32 3.24
C PRO A 174 -13.10 6.51 3.08
N HIS A 175 -11.93 6.28 2.51
CA HIS A 175 -10.93 7.31 2.28
C HIS A 175 -10.04 7.01 1.08
N ARG A 176 -9.28 8.03 0.66
CA ARG A 176 -8.15 7.90 -0.24
C ARG A 176 -6.90 8.43 0.42
N ASP A 177 -5.76 7.87 0.04
CA ASP A 177 -4.45 8.34 0.43
C ASP A 177 -3.90 9.31 -0.61
N PHE A 178 -4.55 10.47 -0.73
CA PHE A 178 -4.27 11.47 -1.76
C PHE A 178 -2.80 11.92 -1.84
N GLY A 179 -2.02 11.73 -0.78
CA GLY A 179 -0.59 12.04 -0.74
C GLY A 179 0.29 11.03 -1.48
N ASN A 180 -0.18 9.80 -1.72
CA ASN A 180 0.58 8.75 -2.38
C ASN A 180 0.69 8.97 -3.89
N LEU A 181 1.64 8.28 -4.54
CA LEU A 181 1.73 8.28 -6.00
C LEU A 181 0.41 7.78 -6.62
N ALA A 182 -0.18 8.57 -7.52
CA ALA A 182 -1.50 8.27 -8.11
C ALA A 182 -1.62 6.88 -8.77
N PRO A 183 -0.76 6.50 -9.73
CA PRO A 183 -0.73 5.13 -10.27
C PRO A 183 0.03 4.14 -9.36
N GLY A 184 0.48 4.59 -8.18
CA GLY A 184 1.32 3.82 -7.29
C GLY A 184 0.56 2.73 -6.54
N TRP A 185 1.16 1.55 -6.40
CA TRP A 185 0.58 0.47 -5.60
C TRP A 185 1.04 0.57 -4.15
N CYS A 186 0.06 0.46 -3.25
CA CYS A 186 0.28 0.39 -1.82
C CYS A 186 -0.10 -1.03 -1.34
N PRO A 187 0.88 -1.86 -0.96
CA PRO A 187 0.63 -3.14 -0.33
C PRO A 187 -0.03 -2.95 1.04
N VAL A 188 -1.03 -3.78 1.33
CA VAL A 188 -1.68 -3.91 2.64
C VAL A 188 -1.69 -5.39 2.98
N THR A 189 -1.09 -5.76 4.11
CA THR A 189 -1.14 -7.13 4.65
C THR A 189 -1.99 -7.15 5.91
N ALA A 190 -3.01 -7.99 5.93
CA ALA A 190 -3.83 -8.21 7.13
C ALA A 190 -3.10 -9.12 8.12
N LEU A 191 -3.21 -8.80 9.40
CA LEU A 191 -2.61 -9.54 10.52
C LEU A 191 -3.63 -9.61 11.67
N GLY A 192 -3.37 -10.47 12.65
CA GLY A 192 -4.23 -10.63 13.84
C GLY A 192 -5.15 -11.84 13.77
N ASP A 193 -6.02 -11.94 14.77
CA ASP A 193 -6.98 -13.04 14.95
C ASP A 193 -8.41 -12.51 14.82
N TYR A 194 -9.02 -12.78 13.67
CA TYR A 194 -10.40 -12.44 13.37
C TYR A 194 -10.98 -13.42 12.35
N ASN A 195 -12.30 -13.57 12.38
CA ASN A 195 -13.04 -14.38 11.43
C ASN A 195 -13.35 -13.57 10.16
N PRO A 196 -12.67 -13.85 9.03
CA PRO A 196 -12.87 -13.13 7.77
C PRO A 196 -14.23 -13.40 7.11
N ASP A 197 -15.00 -14.37 7.60
CA ASP A 197 -16.37 -14.62 7.14
C ASP A 197 -17.39 -13.72 7.85
N LEU A 198 -17.02 -13.11 8.98
CA LEU A 198 -17.89 -12.23 9.78
C LEU A 198 -17.51 -10.75 9.71
N GLY A 199 -16.32 -10.41 9.19
CA GLY A 199 -15.86 -9.02 9.14
C GLY A 199 -14.45 -8.84 8.60
N GLY A 200 -13.89 -7.65 8.79
CA GLY A 200 -12.53 -7.30 8.38
C GLY A 200 -12.28 -7.25 6.86
N HIS A 201 -13.34 -7.22 6.05
CA HIS A 201 -13.28 -7.16 4.59
C HIS A 201 -12.68 -5.83 4.12
N ILE A 202 -12.05 -5.84 2.95
CA ILE A 202 -11.63 -4.62 2.27
C ILE A 202 -12.65 -4.27 1.20
N ILE A 203 -13.06 -3.00 1.15
CA ILE A 203 -13.97 -2.47 0.14
C ILE A 203 -13.16 -1.58 -0.80
N LEU A 204 -13.30 -1.81 -2.11
CA LEU A 204 -12.79 -0.93 -3.17
C LEU A 204 -14.01 -0.29 -3.87
N TRP A 205 -14.30 0.96 -3.53
CA TRP A 205 -15.61 1.57 -3.81
C TRP A 205 -15.85 1.83 -5.28
N GLU A 206 -14.89 2.42 -6.00
CA GLU A 206 -15.01 2.68 -7.44
C GLU A 206 -15.11 1.39 -8.26
N LEU A 207 -14.52 0.30 -7.75
CA LEU A 207 -14.59 -1.02 -8.37
C LEU A 207 -15.85 -1.81 -7.96
N ARG A 208 -16.62 -1.30 -6.99
CA ARG A 208 -17.79 -1.97 -6.40
C ARG A 208 -17.48 -3.38 -5.89
N LEU A 209 -16.29 -3.55 -5.30
CA LEU A 209 -15.82 -4.83 -4.77
C LEU A 209 -15.83 -4.82 -3.24
N ILE A 210 -16.43 -5.85 -2.66
CA ILE A 210 -16.29 -6.20 -1.24
C ILE A 210 -15.48 -7.50 -1.20
N ILE A 211 -14.32 -7.44 -0.56
CA ILE A 211 -13.30 -8.47 -0.66
C ILE A 211 -13.11 -9.06 0.72
N ARG A 212 -13.48 -10.34 0.86
CA ARG A 212 -13.08 -11.14 2.02
C ARG A 212 -11.56 -11.08 2.15
N PHE A 213 -11.05 -10.69 3.30
CA PHE A 213 -9.62 -10.43 3.46
C PHE A 213 -9.13 -11.09 4.75
N PRO A 214 -8.65 -12.35 4.69
CA PRO A 214 -8.23 -13.08 5.88
C PRO A 214 -6.85 -12.66 6.40
N PRO A 215 -6.55 -12.92 7.69
CA PRO A 215 -5.20 -12.77 8.21
C PRO A 215 -4.17 -13.46 7.32
N GLY A 216 -3.06 -12.78 7.07
CA GLY A 216 -1.97 -13.22 6.20
C GLY A 216 -2.19 -12.94 4.71
N SER A 217 -3.32 -12.39 4.29
CA SER A 217 -3.49 -11.95 2.91
C SER A 217 -2.88 -10.59 2.65
N THR A 218 -2.30 -10.43 1.46
CA THR A 218 -1.83 -9.14 0.94
C THR A 218 -2.72 -8.67 -0.22
N ILE A 219 -2.96 -7.36 -0.30
CA ILE A 219 -3.55 -6.69 -1.47
C ILE A 219 -2.69 -5.49 -1.88
N PHE A 220 -2.59 -5.21 -3.18
CA PHE A 220 -1.99 -3.99 -3.73
C PHE A 220 -3.10 -3.12 -4.27
N ILE A 221 -3.19 -1.89 -3.77
CA ILE A 221 -4.22 -0.93 -4.17
C ILE A 221 -3.59 0.38 -4.63
N PRO A 222 -4.12 1.04 -5.67
CA PRO A 222 -3.77 2.41 -6.00
C PRO A 222 -4.52 3.38 -5.07
N SER A 223 -4.07 3.41 -3.81
CA SER A 223 -4.76 4.04 -2.67
C SER A 223 -5.02 5.54 -2.82
N ALA A 224 -4.25 6.23 -3.67
CA ALA A 224 -4.44 7.65 -3.98
C ALA A 224 -5.69 7.91 -4.85
N ILE A 225 -6.11 6.94 -5.68
CA ILE A 225 -7.19 7.11 -6.66
C ILE A 225 -8.41 6.22 -6.40
N ILE A 226 -8.24 5.09 -5.72
CA ILE A 226 -9.35 4.21 -5.31
C ILE A 226 -9.69 4.49 -3.84
N THR A 227 -10.94 4.92 -3.62
CA THR A 227 -11.52 5.00 -2.30
C THR A 227 -11.62 3.61 -1.72
N HIS A 228 -11.11 3.43 -0.51
CA HIS A 228 -11.08 2.14 0.15
C HIS A 228 -11.40 2.27 1.64
N SER A 229 -11.84 1.16 2.23
CA SER A 229 -12.15 1.04 3.66
C SER A 229 -12.08 -0.41 4.11
N ASN A 230 -11.99 -0.62 5.42
CA ASN A 230 -12.04 -1.94 6.05
C ASN A 230 -13.33 -2.03 6.88
N THR A 231 -14.07 -3.14 6.77
CA THR A 231 -15.28 -3.34 7.56
C THR A 231 -14.96 -3.65 9.03
N PRO A 232 -15.91 -3.40 9.95
CA PRO A 232 -15.78 -3.82 11.35
C PRO A 232 -15.51 -5.32 11.51
N ILE A 233 -15.01 -5.67 12.69
CA ILE A 233 -14.78 -7.04 13.19
C ILE A 233 -15.54 -7.24 14.50
N GLN A 234 -15.63 -8.47 14.99
CA GLN A 234 -16.31 -8.75 16.26
C GLN A 234 -15.58 -8.08 17.45
N PRO A 235 -16.29 -7.79 18.57
CA PRO A 235 -15.69 -7.07 19.70
C PRO A 235 -14.45 -7.73 20.32
N HIS A 236 -14.36 -9.05 20.30
CA HIS A 236 -13.24 -9.81 20.88
C HIS A 236 -12.09 -10.07 19.90
N GLU A 237 -12.28 -9.74 18.63
CA GLU A 237 -11.31 -9.98 17.56
C GLU A 237 -10.27 -8.85 17.47
N LYS A 238 -9.11 -9.18 16.90
CA LYS A 238 -8.04 -8.22 16.60
C LYS A 238 -7.69 -8.27 15.11
N ARG A 239 -7.66 -7.11 14.47
CA ARG A 239 -7.24 -6.94 13.08
C ARG A 239 -6.19 -5.85 12.98
N HIS A 240 -4.95 -6.29 12.96
CA HIS A 240 -3.80 -5.47 12.64
C HIS A 240 -3.65 -5.36 11.12
N SER A 241 -2.95 -4.34 10.65
CA SER A 241 -2.50 -4.32 9.26
C SER A 241 -1.17 -3.61 9.08
N PHE A 242 -0.33 -4.19 8.23
CA PHE A 242 0.92 -3.59 7.81
C PHE A 242 0.79 -3.05 6.38
N THR A 243 0.99 -1.76 6.21
CA THR A 243 0.86 -1.08 4.91
C THR A 243 2.18 -0.48 4.49
N GLN A 244 2.42 -0.42 3.17
CA GLN A 244 3.61 0.17 2.58
C GLN A 244 3.20 1.12 1.46
N PHE A 245 3.92 2.23 1.28
CA PHE A 245 3.56 3.28 0.33
C PHE A 245 4.73 4.23 0.05
N THR A 246 4.57 5.10 -0.95
CA THR A 246 5.49 6.23 -1.20
C THR A 246 4.66 7.46 -1.55
N SER A 247 4.98 8.59 -0.91
CA SER A 247 4.38 9.88 -1.25
C SER A 247 4.64 10.24 -2.72
N GLY A 248 3.61 10.69 -3.42
CA GLY A 248 3.73 11.20 -4.78
C GLY A 248 4.60 12.45 -4.87
N ALA A 249 4.75 13.21 -3.78
CA ALA A 249 5.59 14.40 -3.74
C ALA A 249 7.09 14.05 -3.85
N LEU A 250 7.51 12.87 -3.37
CA LEU A 250 8.89 12.41 -3.53
C LEU A 250 9.27 12.28 -5.01
N PHE A 251 8.37 11.74 -5.83
CA PHE A 251 8.58 11.67 -7.27
C PHE A 251 8.62 13.06 -7.93
N ARG A 252 7.81 14.01 -7.45
CA ARG A 252 7.84 15.39 -7.96
C ARG A 252 9.14 16.11 -7.59
N TRP A 253 9.61 15.92 -6.36
CA TRP A 253 10.88 16.47 -5.89
C TRP A 253 12.03 16.05 -6.79
N VAL A 254 12.16 14.75 -7.05
CA VAL A 254 13.19 14.19 -7.95
C VAL A 254 13.01 14.73 -9.38
N ALA A 255 11.77 14.74 -9.89
CA ALA A 255 11.48 15.24 -11.24
C ALA A 255 11.80 16.75 -11.42
N ASN A 256 11.71 17.53 -10.34
CA ASN A 256 12.07 18.95 -10.33
C ASN A 256 13.58 19.19 -10.14
N GLY A 257 14.41 18.14 -10.14
CA GLY A 257 15.84 18.25 -9.88
C GLY A 257 16.14 18.60 -8.42
N ASN A 258 15.45 17.94 -7.49
CA ASN A 258 15.58 18.14 -6.04
C ASN A 258 15.16 19.53 -5.56
N ARG A 259 14.00 19.98 -6.06
CA ARG A 259 13.40 21.28 -5.72
C ARG A 259 11.92 21.13 -5.42
N THR A 260 11.38 22.03 -4.60
CA THR A 260 9.93 22.16 -4.43
C THR A 260 9.27 22.55 -5.76
N ASP A 261 7.94 22.41 -5.83
CA ASP A 261 7.19 22.91 -6.99
C ASP A 261 7.35 24.44 -7.15
N ASP A 262 7.34 25.17 -6.04
CA ASP A 262 7.50 26.62 -6.02
C ASP A 262 8.92 27.05 -6.45
N ASP A 263 9.96 26.40 -5.92
CA ASP A 263 11.34 26.68 -6.29
C ASP A 263 11.61 26.35 -7.76
N PHE A 264 11.06 25.25 -8.26
CA PHE A 264 11.14 24.90 -9.68
C PHE A 264 10.48 26.00 -10.53
N LEU A 265 9.25 26.42 -10.19
CA LEU A 265 8.56 27.46 -10.95
C LEU A 265 9.27 28.82 -10.87
N ALA A 266 9.93 29.14 -9.75
CA ALA A 266 10.69 30.37 -9.60
C ALA A 266 12.01 30.36 -10.41
N THR A 267 12.69 29.21 -10.49
CA THR A 267 14.08 29.13 -10.99
C THR A 267 14.27 28.44 -12.34
N ALA A 268 13.29 27.65 -12.81
CA ALA A 268 13.39 26.92 -14.06
C ALA A 268 13.32 27.82 -15.29
N SER A 269 14.03 27.43 -16.35
CA SER A 269 14.01 28.11 -17.64
C SER A 269 12.62 28.03 -18.30
N PRO A 270 12.30 28.93 -19.25
CA PRO A 270 11.06 28.83 -20.04
C PRO A 270 10.89 27.46 -20.70
N GLU A 271 11.97 26.85 -21.18
CA GLU A 271 11.98 25.53 -21.81
C GLU A 271 11.65 24.41 -20.81
N GLU A 272 12.26 24.42 -19.62
CA GLU A 272 11.98 23.45 -18.56
C GLU A 272 10.51 23.52 -18.10
N LYS A 273 9.96 24.74 -17.99
CA LYS A 273 8.54 24.96 -17.67
C LYS A 273 7.63 24.42 -18.77
N ALA A 274 7.93 24.72 -20.04
CA ALA A 274 7.16 24.20 -21.17
C ALA A 274 7.19 22.66 -21.23
N GLN A 275 8.33 22.04 -20.96
CA GLN A 275 8.44 20.58 -20.86
C GLN A 275 7.60 20.01 -19.71
N ARG A 276 7.62 20.66 -18.54
CA ARG A 276 6.80 20.25 -17.39
C ARG A 276 5.30 20.37 -17.69
N ASP A 277 4.87 21.43 -18.35
CA ASP A 277 3.46 21.64 -18.71
C ASP A 277 3.00 20.62 -19.76
N GLN A 278 3.84 20.33 -20.77
CA GLN A 278 3.57 19.27 -21.74
C GLN A 278 3.44 17.91 -21.04
N ALA A 279 4.37 17.56 -20.15
CA ALA A 279 4.33 16.32 -19.38
C ALA A 279 3.16 16.29 -18.38
N ALA A 280 2.67 17.44 -17.91
CA ALA A 280 1.47 17.52 -17.08
C ALA A 280 0.20 17.14 -17.88
N GLY A 281 0.13 17.53 -19.16
CA GLY A 281 -0.98 17.20 -20.06
C GLY A 281 -1.14 15.70 -20.34
N THR A 282 -0.03 14.95 -20.39
CA THR A 282 -0.02 13.49 -20.65
C THR A 282 0.10 12.64 -19.39
N ARG A 283 0.26 13.27 -18.22
CA ARG A 283 0.58 12.57 -16.95
C ARG A 283 -0.35 11.41 -16.60
N TRP A 284 -1.63 11.54 -16.92
CA TRP A 284 -2.62 10.49 -16.64
C TRP A 284 -2.42 9.28 -17.58
N GLU A 285 -2.06 9.51 -18.85
CA GLU A 285 -1.73 8.45 -19.82
C GLU A 285 -0.43 7.75 -19.43
N ASP A 286 0.60 8.53 -19.08
CA ASP A 286 1.87 8.01 -18.59
C ASP A 286 1.67 7.18 -17.31
N GLY A 287 0.78 7.66 -16.43
CA GLY A 287 0.36 6.96 -15.22
C GLY A 287 -0.24 5.59 -15.52
N LEU A 288 -1.14 5.52 -16.52
CA LEU A 288 -1.73 4.27 -16.97
C LEU A 288 -0.71 3.30 -17.59
N GLY A 289 0.35 3.84 -18.20
CA GLY A 289 1.46 3.06 -18.75
C GLY A 289 2.26 2.29 -17.69
N PHE A 290 2.19 2.65 -16.41
CA PHE A 290 2.87 1.89 -15.35
C PHE A 290 2.15 0.58 -14.97
N PHE A 291 0.85 0.47 -15.26
CA PHE A 291 0.14 -0.79 -15.04
C PHE A 291 0.49 -1.78 -16.15
N SER A 292 0.87 -2.99 -15.77
CA SER A 292 1.03 -4.08 -16.73
C SER A 292 -0.33 -4.57 -17.22
N THR A 293 -0.41 -5.06 -18.45
CA THR A 293 -1.56 -5.84 -18.91
C THR A 293 -1.33 -7.34 -18.65
N LEU A 294 -2.42 -8.11 -18.53
CA LEU A 294 -2.30 -9.57 -18.47
C LEU A 294 -1.58 -10.14 -19.69
N ASP A 295 -1.83 -9.59 -20.88
CA ASP A 295 -1.23 -10.07 -22.12
C ASP A 295 0.29 -9.85 -22.14
N GLU A 296 0.76 -8.72 -21.59
CA GLU A 296 2.19 -8.46 -21.39
C GLU A 296 2.82 -9.48 -20.43
N LEU A 297 2.17 -9.76 -19.30
CA LEU A 297 2.70 -10.73 -18.34
C LEU A 297 2.67 -12.17 -18.87
N GLU A 298 1.63 -12.54 -19.62
CA GLU A 298 1.56 -13.83 -20.31
C GLU A 298 2.70 -13.99 -21.32
N LEU A 299 3.07 -12.93 -22.04
CA LEU A 299 4.21 -12.96 -22.95
C LEU A 299 5.55 -13.07 -22.21
N LEU A 300 5.72 -12.33 -21.11
CA LEU A 300 6.95 -12.31 -20.30
C LEU A 300 7.20 -13.63 -19.57
N TYR A 301 6.14 -14.30 -19.11
CA TYR A 301 6.22 -15.48 -18.25
C TYR A 301 5.69 -16.77 -18.89
N LYS A 302 5.35 -16.74 -20.18
CA LYS A 302 5.14 -17.96 -20.95
C LYS A 302 6.40 -18.81 -20.85
N THR A 303 6.25 -19.90 -20.11
CA THR A 303 7.24 -20.97 -20.03
C THR A 303 7.31 -21.58 -21.42
N GLN A 304 8.50 -21.57 -22.05
CA GLN A 304 8.80 -22.59 -23.06
C GLN A 304 8.87 -23.95 -22.39
#